data_AF-A0AAU4SKN3-F1
#
_entry.id   AF-A0AAU4SKN3-F1
#
_cell.length_a   1.000
_cell.length_b   1.000
_cell.length_c   1.000
_cell.angle_alpha   90.00
_cell.angle_beta   90.00
_cell.angle_gamma   90.00
#
_symmetry.space_group_name_H-M   'P 1'
#
loop_
_entity.id
_entity.type
_entity.pdbx_description
1 polymer ?
#
loop_
_entity_poly.entity_id
_entity_poly.type
_entity_poly.pdbx_seq_one_letter_code
_entity_poly.pdbx_strand_id
1 'polypeptide(L)' 'MRVIPLRGASVSGRELSATGFAEDVAIATEEDACTVVPVRDDDGAFAPG' A
#
# COMPACT_ATOMS: atom_id res chain seq x y z
N MET A 1 0.50 -4.16 22.28
CA MET A 1 1.22 -4.21 20.99
C MET A 1 0.66 -5.41 20.22
N ARG A 2 -0.15 -5.18 19.18
CA ARG A 2 -0.85 -6.26 18.45
C ARG A 2 0.02 -6.73 17.29
N VAL A 3 0.24 -8.03 17.21
CA VAL A 3 0.83 -8.73 16.07
C VAL A 3 -0.20 -8.75 14.94
N ILE A 4 0.08 -8.13 13.78
CA ILE A 4 -0.77 -8.24 12.58
C ILE A 4 0.01 -9.02 11.51
N PRO A 5 -0.15 -10.34 11.39
CA PRO A 5 0.66 -11.18 10.51
C PRO A 5 0.08 -11.31 9.09
N LEU A 6 -0.38 -10.22 8.45
CA LEU A 6 -1.13 -10.33 7.17
C LEU A 6 -0.63 -9.46 6.01
N ARG A 7 0.43 -8.69 6.22
CA ARG A 7 0.98 -7.76 5.24
C ARG A 7 1.70 -8.52 4.11
N GLY A 8 0.97 -8.77 3.02
CA GLY A 8 1.37 -9.59 1.87
C GLY A 8 0.64 -10.94 1.75
N ALA A 9 -0.05 -11.37 2.81
CA ALA A 9 -0.80 -12.64 2.84
C ALA A 9 -2.29 -12.50 2.44
N SER A 10 -2.72 -11.33 1.95
CA SER A 10 -4.02 -11.18 1.32
C SER A 10 -4.09 -12.01 0.03
N VAL A 11 -5.30 -12.21 -0.50
CA VAL A 11 -5.48 -12.84 -1.83
C VAL A 11 -4.74 -12.02 -2.89
N SER A 12 -4.95 -10.70 -2.91
CA SER A 12 -4.28 -9.79 -3.85
C SER A 12 -2.76 -9.78 -3.72
N GLY A 13 -2.21 -9.82 -2.51
CA GLY A 13 -0.77 -9.86 -2.27
C GLY A 13 -0.13 -11.13 -2.84
N ARG A 14 -0.80 -12.28 -2.68
CA ARG A 14 -0.34 -13.55 -3.28
C ARG A 14 -0.40 -13.53 -4.80
N GLU A 15 -1.49 -13.03 -5.38
CA GLU A 15 -1.66 -12.94 -6.84
C GLU A 15 -0.61 -12.02 -7.48
N LEU A 16 -0.39 -10.84 -6.90
CA LEU A 16 0.63 -9.90 -7.36
C LEU A 16 2.05 -10.48 -7.23
N SER A 17 2.35 -11.12 -6.10
CA SER A 17 3.64 -11.78 -5.90
C SER A 17 3.87 -12.91 -6.92
N ALA A 18 2.84 -13.74 -7.16
CA ALA A 18 2.90 -14.85 -8.12
C ALA A 18 3.06 -14.39 -9.58
N THR A 19 2.66 -13.15 -9.88
CA THR A 19 2.77 -12.53 -11.21
C THR A 19 4.00 -11.64 -11.38
N GLY A 20 4.89 -11.60 -10.38
CA GLY A 20 6.21 -10.95 -10.47
C GLY A 20 6.32 -9.61 -9.75
N PHE A 21 5.29 -9.16 -9.02
CA PHE A 21 5.26 -7.89 -8.30
C PHE A 21 5.54 -8.05 -6.80
N ALA A 22 6.40 -9.00 -6.43
CA ALA A 22 6.71 -9.30 -5.02
C ALA A 22 7.35 -8.10 -4.29
N GLU A 23 8.15 -7.30 -4.99
CA GLU A 23 8.78 -6.08 -4.45
C GLU A 23 7.74 -4.99 -4.18
N ASP A 24 6.79 -4.77 -5.09
CA ASP A 24 5.71 -3.80 -4.88
C ASP A 24 4.83 -4.19 -3.69
N VAL A 25 4.57 -5.48 -3.50
CA VAL A 25 3.84 -5.98 -2.32
C VAL A 25 4.62 -5.68 -1.04
N ALA A 26 5.95 -5.84 -1.05
CA ALA A 26 6.77 -5.48 0.10
C ALA A 26 6.66 -3.98 0.41
N ILE A 27 6.88 -3.12 -0.59
CA ILE A 27 6.81 -1.65 -0.45
C ILE A 27 5.42 -1.20 0.03
N ALA A 28 4.35 -1.68 -0.62
CA ALA A 28 2.98 -1.30 -0.27
C ALA A 28 2.56 -1.74 1.14
N THR A 29 3.29 -2.67 1.73
CA THR A 29 3.04 -3.13 3.09
C THR A 29 3.84 -2.39 4.16
N GLU A 30 4.78 -1.53 3.79
CA GLU A 30 5.54 -0.75 4.75
C GLU A 30 4.61 0.13 5.60
N GLU A 31 4.87 0.14 6.91
CA GLU A 31 4.15 0.97 7.86
C GLU A 31 4.82 2.33 7.97
N ASP A 32 4.02 3.40 7.94
CA ASP A 32 4.47 4.78 8.17
C ASP A 32 5.62 5.26 7.24
N ALA A 33 5.76 4.67 6.06
CA ALA A 33 6.79 5.03 5.08
C ALA A 33 6.57 6.41 4.42
N CYS A 34 5.35 6.96 4.49
CA CYS A 34 5.00 8.25 3.93
C CYS A 34 4.07 9.03 4.87
N THR A 35 4.38 10.30 5.10
CA THR A 35 3.57 11.21 5.92
C THR A 35 2.65 12.11 5.09
N VAL A 36 2.69 12.02 3.76
CA VAL A 36 1.84 12.81 2.86
C VAL A 36 0.45 12.19 2.84
N VAL A 37 -0.57 13.03 3.03
CA VAL A 37 -1.99 12.64 2.88
C VAL A 37 -2.51 13.26 1.60
N PRO A 38 -2.71 12.49 0.52
CA PRO A 38 -3.31 13.01 -0.70
C PRO A 38 -4.77 13.38 -0.46
N VAL A 39 -5.14 14.61 -0.83
CA VAL A 39 -6.52 15.12 -0.79
C VAL A 39 -7.01 15.29 -2.22
N ARG A 40 -8.26 14.91 -2.47
CA ARG A 40 -8.91 15.09 -3.77
C ARG A 40 -9.42 16.52 -3.88
N ASP A 41 -8.93 17.26 -4.87
CA ASP A 41 -9.36 18.63 -5.17
C ASP A 41 -10.66 18.67 -5.99
N ASP A 42 -11.14 19.89 -6.24
CA ASP A 42 -12.39 20.14 -6.98
C ASP A 42 -12.29 19.71 -8.45
N ASP A 43 -11.09 19.69 -9.03
CA ASP A 43 -10.81 19.20 -10.38
C ASP A 43 -10.67 17.66 -10.43
N GLY A 44 -10.72 17.01 -9.27
CA GLY A 44 -10.66 15.57 -9.09
C GLY A 44 -9.24 14.99 -9.08
N ALA A 45 -8.21 15.83 -9.08
CA ALA A 45 -6.82 15.43 -8.92
C ALA A 45 -6.48 15.22 -7.43
N PHE A 46 -5.39 14.49 -7.15
CA PHE A 46 -4.86 14.33 -5.80
C PHE A 46 -3.66 15.25 -5.61
N ALA A 47 -3.73 16.15 -4.63
CA ALA A 47 -2.65 17.01 -4.20
C ALA A 47 -2.27 16.73 -2.73
N PRO A 48 -1.05 17.06 -2.28
CA PRO A 48 -0.76 17.07 -0.84
C PRO A 48 -1.75 17.99 -0.11
N GLY A 49 -2.40 17.45 0.93
CA GLY A 49 -3.32 18.19 1.79
C GLY A 49 -2.65 19.12 2.78
#